data_AF-A0A2R6LMA8-F1
#
_entry.id   AF-A0A2R6LMA8-F1
#
_cell.length_a   1.000
_cell.length_b   1.000
_cell.length_c   1.000
_cell.angle_alpha   90.00
_cell.angle_beta   90.00
_cell.angle_gamma   90.00
#
_symmetry.space_group_name_H-M   'P 1'
#
loop_
_entity.id
_entity.type
_entity.pdbx_description
1 polymer ?
#
loop_
_entity_poly.entity_id
_entity_poly.type
_entity_poly.pdbx_seq_one_letter_code
_entity_poly.pdbx_strand_id
1 'polypeptide(L)'
;MIDRLEKEVDMLERHLQVLRMVIENEPIGIVKMSNETGYPHHKVRYSLRVLEEENLIEPSSQGAITTEDTAEFVSDLDSKIDEIIEKLEGMKIDEVPEIEG
;
A
#
# COMPACT_ATOMS: atom_id res chain seq x y z
N MET A 1 12.91 7.40 14.34
CA MET A 1 12.38 8.21 13.21
C MET A 1 12.26 7.34 11.98
N ILE A 2 13.34 6.67 11.58
CA ILE A 2 13.34 5.65 10.53
C ILE A 2 12.38 4.49 10.86
N ASP A 3 12.32 4.01 12.10
CA ASP A 3 11.40 2.92 12.49
C ASP A 3 9.91 3.29 12.33
N ARG A 4 9.58 4.59 12.33
CA ARG A 4 8.21 5.04 12.04
C ARG A 4 7.96 4.93 10.55
N LEU A 5 8.89 5.39 9.72
CA LEU A 5 8.80 5.28 8.26
C LEU A 5 8.68 3.82 7.81
N GLU A 6 9.49 2.92 8.37
CA GLU A 6 9.41 1.48 8.09
C GLU A 6 8.01 0.92 8.37
N LYS A 7 7.41 1.29 9.51
CA LYS A 7 6.04 0.88 9.83
C LYS A 7 5.01 1.43 8.85
N GLU A 8 5.15 2.68 8.39
CA GLU A 8 4.26 3.24 7.37
C GLU A 8 4.40 2.48 6.04
N VAL A 9 5.62 2.11 5.65
CA VAL A 9 5.90 1.30 4.45
C VAL A 9 5.27 -0.09 4.57
N ASP A 10 5.42 -0.78 5.70
CA ASP A 10 4.77 -2.09 5.95
C ASP A 10 3.24 -2.01 5.87
N MET A 11 2.66 -0.88 6.29
CA MET A 11 1.21 -0.66 6.19
C MET A 11 0.78 -0.41 4.75
N LEU A 12 1.52 0.40 4.01
CA LEU A 12 1.27 0.67 2.59
C LEU A 12 1.40 -0.59 1.73
N GLU A 13 2.45 -1.39 1.95
CA GLU A 13 2.65 -2.67 1.25
C GLU A 13 1.41 -3.57 1.41
N ARG A 14 0.92 -3.71 2.64
CA ARG A 14 -0.30 -4.47 2.91
C ARG A 14 -1.51 -3.89 2.17
N HIS A 15 -1.68 -2.56 2.17
CA HIS A 15 -2.80 -1.92 1.48
C HIS A 15 -2.76 -2.20 -0.02
N LEU A 16 -1.59 -2.07 -0.65
CA LEU A 16 -1.39 -2.37 -2.06
C LEU A 16 -1.57 -3.86 -2.38
N GLN A 17 -1.16 -4.77 -1.49
CA GLN A 17 -1.41 -6.20 -1.66
C GLN A 17 -2.91 -6.52 -1.58
N VAL A 18 -3.64 -5.88 -0.67
CA VAL A 18 -5.10 -6.02 -0.61
C VAL A 18 -5.78 -5.45 -1.86
N LEU A 19 -5.34 -4.28 -2.34
CA LEU A 19 -5.87 -3.68 -3.58
C LEU A 19 -5.65 -4.61 -4.79
N ARG A 20 -4.44 -5.18 -4.92
CA ARG A 20 -4.12 -6.16 -5.97
C ARG A 20 -5.07 -7.36 -5.93
N MET A 21 -5.36 -7.89 -4.75
CA MET A 21 -6.31 -9.00 -4.60
C MET A 21 -7.71 -8.63 -5.11
N VAL A 22 -8.17 -7.39 -4.88
CA VAL A 22 -9.46 -6.91 -5.39
C VAL A 22 -9.42 -6.81 -6.92
N ILE A 23 -8.40 -6.15 -7.48
CA ILE A 23 -8.22 -6.03 -8.95
C ILE A 23 -8.24 -7.39 -9.65
N GLU A 24 -7.58 -8.40 -9.08
CA GLU A 24 -7.44 -9.71 -9.71
C GLU A 24 -8.64 -10.64 -9.52
N ASN A 25 -9.44 -10.44 -8.48
CA ASN A 25 -10.42 -11.44 -8.02
C ASN A 25 -11.81 -10.87 -7.68
N GLU A 26 -12.09 -9.61 -8.01
CA GLU A 26 -13.37 -8.98 -7.70
C GLU A 26 -14.57 -9.75 -8.29
N PRO A 27 -15.69 -9.85 -7.53
CA PRO A 27 -15.84 -9.43 -6.14
C PRO A 27 -15.14 -10.37 -5.15
N ILE A 28 -14.42 -9.81 -4.17
CA ILE A 28 -13.68 -10.60 -3.17
C ILE A 28 -13.98 -10.18 -1.72
N GLY A 29 -14.25 -11.17 -0.87
CA GLY A 29 -14.52 -10.97 0.55
C GLY A 29 -13.27 -10.99 1.44
N ILE A 30 -13.39 -10.35 2.60
CA ILE A 30 -12.33 -10.27 3.64
C ILE A 30 -11.76 -11.62 4.08
N VAL A 31 -12.60 -12.67 4.11
CA VAL A 31 -12.17 -14.01 4.52
C VAL A 31 -11.21 -14.62 3.51
N LYS A 32 -11.56 -14.54 2.22
CA LYS A 32 -10.70 -15.04 1.14
C LYS A 32 -9.39 -14.27 1.10
N MET A 33 -9.43 -12.94 1.16
CA MET A 33 -8.21 -12.12 1.22
C MET A 33 -7.30 -12.49 2.40
N SER A 34 -7.87 -12.69 3.59
CA SER A 34 -7.09 -13.09 4.78
C SER A 34 -6.40 -14.45 4.61
N ASN A 35 -7.08 -15.42 3.99
CA ASN A 35 -6.51 -16.73 3.71
C ASN A 35 -5.38 -16.70 2.67
N GLU A 36 -5.57 -15.95 1.58
CA GLU A 36 -4.60 -15.88 0.48
C GLU A 36 -3.36 -15.04 0.85
N THR A 37 -3.54 -13.94 1.58
CA THR A 37 -2.44 -13.04 1.98
C THR A 37 -1.75 -13.45 3.28
N GLY A 38 -2.39 -14.27 4.11
CA GLY A 38 -1.95 -14.59 5.47
C GLY A 38 -2.14 -13.45 6.49
N TYR A 39 -2.67 -12.29 6.08
CA TYR A 39 -2.93 -11.19 7.01
C TYR A 39 -4.13 -11.49 7.91
N PRO A 40 -4.08 -11.12 9.20
CA PRO A 40 -5.24 -11.19 10.09
C PRO A 40 -6.43 -10.38 9.57
N HIS A 41 -7.66 -10.86 9.79
CA HIS A 41 -8.88 -10.19 9.34
C HIS A 41 -8.94 -8.70 9.70
N HIS A 42 -8.55 -8.28 10.91
CA HIS A 42 -8.61 -6.87 11.30
C HIS A 42 -7.66 -5.99 10.46
N LYS A 43 -6.51 -6.52 10.01
CA LYS A 43 -5.59 -5.81 9.12
C LYS A 43 -6.10 -5.72 7.69
N VAL A 44 -6.72 -6.80 7.18
CA VAL A 44 -7.38 -6.78 5.87
C VAL A 44 -8.55 -5.79 5.90
N ARG A 45 -9.39 -5.82 6.94
CA ARG A 45 -10.49 -4.87 7.13
C ARG A 45 -10.00 -3.42 7.13
N TYR A 46 -8.94 -3.14 7.88
CA TYR A 46 -8.37 -1.80 7.92
C TYR A 46 -7.89 -1.37 6.54
N SER A 47 -7.27 -2.28 5.78
CA SER A 47 -6.83 -1.99 4.41
C SER A 47 -7.99 -1.70 3.47
N LEU A 48 -9.05 -2.50 3.51
CA LEU A 48 -10.26 -2.26 2.71
C LEU A 48 -10.87 -0.90 3.03
N ARG A 49 -10.94 -0.52 4.31
CA ARG A 49 -11.44 0.79 4.71
C ARG A 49 -10.60 1.93 4.14
N VAL A 50 -9.27 1.83 4.20
CA VAL A 50 -8.38 2.86 3.64
C VAL A 50 -8.58 2.98 2.13
N LEU A 51 -8.64 1.85 1.42
CA LEU A 51 -8.86 1.85 -0.03
C LEU A 51 -10.25 2.41 -0.42
N GLU A 52 -11.28 2.17 0.40
CA GLU A 52 -12.61 2.75 0.22
C GLU A 52 -12.62 4.27 0.50
N GLU A 53 -11.90 4.73 1.53
CA GLU A 53 -11.74 6.17 1.84
C GLU A 53 -11.02 6.92 0.70
N GLU A 54 -10.11 6.26 -0.01
CA GLU A 54 -9.42 6.77 -1.21
C GLU A 54 -10.20 6.58 -2.51
N ASN A 55 -11.45 6.11 -2.44
CA ASN A 55 -12.32 5.81 -3.59
C ASN A 55 -11.72 4.80 -4.58
N LEU A 56 -10.81 3.93 -4.17
CA LEU A 56 -10.20 2.89 -5.03
C LEU A 56 -11.01 1.60 -5.06
N ILE A 57 -11.85 1.37 -4.05
CA ILE A 57 -12.75 0.23 -3.99
C ILE A 57 -14.10 0.66 -3.42
N GLU A 58 -15.13 -0.14 -3.66
CA GLU A 58 -16.43 0.00 -3.01
C GLU A 58 -16.97 -1.35 -2.50
N PRO A 59 -17.83 -1.34 -1.47
CA PRO A 59 -18.44 -2.56 -0.95
C PRO A 59 -19.58 -3.06 -1.85
N SER A 60 -19.59 -4.36 -2.13
CA SER A 60 -20.74 -5.04 -2.76
C SER A 60 -21.28 -6.17 -1.87
N SER A 61 -22.44 -6.74 -2.26
CA SER A 61 -23.02 -7.90 -1.56
C SER A 61 -22.14 -9.16 -1.58
N GLN A 62 -21.20 -9.27 -2.53
CA GLN A 62 -20.33 -10.44 -2.71
C GLN A 62 -18.88 -10.17 -2.27
N GLY A 63 -18.53 -8.94 -1.89
CA GLY A 63 -17.16 -8.56 -1.58
C GLY A 63 -16.80 -7.16 -2.07
N ALA A 64 -15.55 -6.73 -1.86
CA ALA A 64 -15.05 -5.51 -2.45
C ALA A 64 -14.90 -5.64 -3.97
N ILE A 65 -15.18 -4.56 -4.68
CA ILE A 65 -14.94 -4.36 -6.11
C ILE A 65 -14.19 -3.04 -6.31
N THR A 66 -13.48 -2.90 -7.41
CA THR A 66 -12.77 -1.70 -7.85
C THR A 66 -13.76 -0.64 -8.31
N THR A 67 -13.33 0.61 -8.21
CA THR A 67 -14.02 1.77 -8.79
C THR A 67 -13.37 2.17 -10.12
N GLU A 68 -13.96 3.16 -10.81
CA GLU A 68 -13.38 3.76 -12.02
C GLU A 68 -12.00 4.42 -11.78
N ASP A 69 -11.75 4.93 -10.58
CA ASP A 69 -10.50 5.62 -10.20
C ASP A 69 -9.32 4.66 -10.05
N THR A 70 -9.59 3.36 -9.87
CA THR A 70 -8.56 2.35 -9.60
C THR A 70 -7.52 2.26 -10.71
N ALA A 71 -7.97 2.30 -11.97
CA ALA A 71 -7.08 2.14 -13.11
C ALA A 71 -6.09 3.31 -13.23
N GLU A 72 -6.56 4.54 -13.02
CA GLU A 72 -5.72 5.74 -13.03
C GLU A 72 -4.73 5.74 -11.86
N PHE A 73 -5.19 5.37 -10.65
CA PHE A 73 -4.31 5.23 -9.50
C PHE A 73 -3.16 4.25 -9.78
N VAL A 74 -3.47 3.09 -10.36
CA VAL A 74 -2.47 2.05 -10.67
C VAL A 74 -1.51 2.52 -11.76
N SER A 75 -1.98 3.22 -12.80
CA SER A 75 -1.09 3.75 -13.84
C SER A 75 -0.10 4.79 -13.32
N ASP A 76 -0.51 5.56 -12.31
CA ASP A 76 0.32 6.60 -11.70
C ASP A 76 1.26 6.06 -10.61
N LEU A 77 0.96 4.87 -10.06
CA LEU A 77 1.62 4.35 -8.86
C LEU A 77 3.13 4.19 -9.05
N ASP A 78 3.56 3.60 -10.18
CA ASP A 78 4.97 3.35 -10.46
C ASP A 78 5.76 4.67 -10.50
N SER A 79 5.22 5.69 -11.17
CA SER A 79 5.87 7.01 -11.25
C SER A 79 5.98 7.68 -9.87
N LYS A 80 4.92 7.58 -9.04
CA LYS A 80 4.94 8.10 -7.66
C LYS A 80 5.96 7.37 -6.78
N ILE A 81 6.13 6.06 -6.96
CA ILE A 81 7.13 5.27 -6.24
C ILE A 81 8.54 5.70 -6.66
N ASP A 82 8.80 5.86 -7.95
CA ASP A 82 10.11 6.29 -8.45
C ASP A 82 10.52 7.67 -7.88
N GLU A 83 9.59 8.62 -7.84
CA GLU A 83 9.82 9.94 -7.20
C GLU A 83 10.14 9.83 -5.70
N ILE A 84 9.53 8.88 -4.99
CA ILE A 84 9.80 8.64 -3.56
C ILE A 84 11.19 8.02 -3.40
N ILE A 85 11.56 7.05 -4.25
CA ILE A 85 12.87 6.42 -4.23
C ILE A 85 13.96 7.47 -4.43
N GLU A 86 13.85 8.33 -5.45
CA GLU A 86 14.84 9.39 -5.71
C GLU A 86 15.01 10.32 -4.50
N LYS A 87 13.90 10.73 -3.86
CA LYS A 87 13.94 11.54 -2.64
C LYS A 87 14.64 10.82 -1.49
N LEU A 88 14.34 9.54 -1.27
CA LEU A 88 14.97 8.74 -0.21
C LEU A 88 16.47 8.53 -0.46
N GLU A 89 16.87 8.34 -1.72
CA GLU A 89 18.28 8.23 -2.08
C GLU A 89 19.06 9.52 -1.81
N GLY A 90 18.46 10.68 -2.12
CA GLY A 90 19.06 11.99 -1.82
C GLY A 90 19.17 12.32 -0.33
N MET A 91 18.51 11.55 0.57
CA MET A 91 18.63 11.71 2.02
C MET A 91 19.83 10.96 2.62
N LYS A 92 20.54 10.15 1.83
CA LYS A 92 21.75 9.44 2.29
C LYS A 92 22.83 10.46 2.66
N ILE A 93 23.52 10.19 3.75
CA ILE A 93 24.64 11.03 4.23
C ILE A 93 25.93 10.31 3.82
N ASP A 94 26.61 10.82 2.80
CA ASP A 94 27.92 10.33 2.38
C ASP A 94 29.02 10.97 3.25
N GLU A 95 29.70 10.12 4.02
CA GLU A 95 30.86 10.36 4.89
C GLU A 95 30.69 11.43 6.01
N VAL A 96 30.86 10.96 7.25
CA VAL A 96 31.10 11.85 8.40
C VAL A 96 32.51 12.43 8.21
N PRO A 97 32.69 13.76 8.12
CA PRO A 97 34.02 14.33 8.00
C PRO A 97 34.86 13.85 9.19
N GLU A 98 36.03 13.25 8.91
CA GLU A 98 37.01 12.96 9.96
C GLU A 98 37.32 14.28 10.68
N ILE A 99 36.99 14.32 11.96
CA ILE A 99 37.30 15.45 12.82
C ILE A 99 38.80 15.37 13.05
N GLU A 100 39.61 16.10 12.28
CA GLU A 100 41.04 16.25 12.55
C GLU A 100 41.20 16.79 13.98
N GLY A 101 41.83 15.99 14.84
CA GLY A 101 42.13 16.31 16.24
C GLY A 101 43.40 17.11 16.43
#